data_AF-A2FAS5-F1
#
_entry.id   AF-A2FAS5-F1
#
_cell.length_a   1.000
_cell.length_b   1.000
_cell.length_c   1.000
_cell.angle_alpha   90.00
_cell.angle_beta   90.00
_cell.angle_gamma   90.00
#
_symmetry.space_group_name_H-M   'P 1'
#
loop_
_entity.id
_entity.type
_entity.pdbx_description
1 polymer ?
#
loop_
_entity_poly.entity_id
_entity_poly.type
_entity_poly.pdbx_seq_one_letter_code
_entity_poly.pdbx_strand_id
1 'polypeptide(L)'
;MLSGFSRSLMGYSAFKSDSAFKQKTADTLYSLCDFFQAKYENKGDDFFAEATDNYLNISMKGSQFLLSRQLPGHQIWVSSPVSGSLKFDYDNERNDWFDHKVKDRSLKVCLTEELQTAFGC
;
A
#
# COMPACT_ATOMS: atom_id res chain seq x y z
N MET A 1 -21.55 -22.19 -22.53
CA MET A 1 -21.69 -21.77 -21.12
C MET A 1 -21.05 -20.40 -21.02
N LEU A 2 -21.85 -19.35 -20.83
CA LEU A 2 -21.32 -18.00 -20.65
C LEU A 2 -20.78 -17.93 -19.22
N SER A 3 -19.45 -17.98 -19.05
CA SER A 3 -18.83 -17.63 -17.77
C SER A 3 -19.18 -16.16 -17.52
N GLY A 4 -20.05 -15.92 -16.54
CA GLY A 4 -20.37 -14.57 -16.10
C GLY A 4 -19.08 -13.89 -15.67
N PHE A 5 -18.65 -12.89 -16.42
CA PHE A 5 -17.61 -11.98 -15.98
C PHE A 5 -18.19 -11.20 -14.80
N SER A 6 -17.93 -11.68 -13.58
CA SER A 6 -18.05 -10.83 -12.40
C SER A 6 -17.14 -9.63 -12.65
N ARG A 7 -17.72 -8.43 -12.68
CA ARG A 7 -16.94 -7.20 -12.83
C ARG A 7 -16.37 -6.91 -11.44
N SER A 8 -15.06 -7.09 -11.27
CA SER A 8 -14.35 -6.72 -10.04
C SER A 8 -14.80 -5.33 -9.56
N LEU A 9 -15.16 -5.24 -8.27
CA LEU A 9 -15.45 -3.98 -7.64
C LEU A 9 -14.13 -3.41 -7.14
N MET A 10 -13.77 -2.25 -7.67
CA MET A 10 -12.52 -1.57 -7.34
C MET A 10 -12.76 -0.26 -6.60
N GLY A 11 -11.76 0.12 -5.79
CA GLY A 11 -11.68 1.41 -5.11
C GLY A 11 -12.90 1.65 -4.23
N TYR A 12 -13.57 2.79 -4.42
CA TYR A 12 -14.75 3.15 -3.65
C TYR A 12 -15.80 2.04 -3.55
N SER A 13 -16.11 1.40 -4.68
CA SER A 13 -17.14 0.36 -4.80
C SER A 13 -16.80 -0.96 -4.13
N ALA A 14 -15.53 -1.19 -3.77
CA ALA A 14 -15.07 -2.43 -3.17
C ALA A 14 -15.49 -2.57 -1.69
N PHE A 15 -15.94 -1.49 -1.06
CA PHE A 15 -16.26 -1.45 0.36
C PHE A 15 -17.73 -1.13 0.60
N LYS A 16 -18.32 -1.82 1.60
CA LYS A 16 -19.71 -1.63 2.01
C LYS A 16 -19.92 -0.38 2.88
N SER A 17 -18.85 0.17 3.45
CA SER A 17 -18.86 1.36 4.29
C SER A 17 -17.46 1.93 4.48
N ASP A 18 -17.38 3.21 4.86
CA ASP A 18 -16.12 3.84 5.28
C ASP A 18 -15.44 3.08 6.42
N SER A 19 -16.20 2.53 7.36
CA SER A 19 -15.64 1.76 8.49
C SER A 19 -14.92 0.49 8.00
N ALA A 20 -15.52 -0.23 7.04
CA ALA A 20 -14.91 -1.42 6.45
C ALA A 20 -13.62 -1.07 5.69
N PHE A 21 -13.63 0.04 4.93
CA PHE A 21 -12.42 0.55 4.28
C PHE A 21 -11.35 0.96 5.28
N LYS A 22 -11.74 1.67 6.35
CA LYS A 22 -10.83 2.13 7.40
C LYS A 22 -10.10 0.95 8.05
N GLN A 23 -10.84 -0.10 8.42
CA GLN A 23 -10.27 -1.32 9.01
C GLN A 23 -9.33 -2.03 8.03
N LYS A 24 -9.78 -2.31 6.79
CA LYS A 24 -8.95 -3.02 5.81
C LYS A 24 -7.65 -2.27 5.50
N THR A 25 -7.70 -0.94 5.48
CA THR A 25 -6.51 -0.11 5.28
C THR A 25 -5.58 -0.21 6.49
N ALA A 26 -6.09 -0.10 7.71
CA ALA A 26 -5.28 -0.25 8.92
C ALA A 26 -4.56 -1.61 8.95
N ASP A 27 -5.30 -2.70 8.72
CA ASP A 27 -4.74 -4.06 8.66
C ASP A 27 -3.63 -4.17 7.60
N THR A 28 -3.83 -3.53 6.44
CA THR A 28 -2.83 -3.49 5.36
C THR A 28 -1.57 -2.74 5.80
N LEU A 29 -1.72 -1.57 6.42
CA LEU A 29 -0.59 -0.74 6.86
C LEU A 29 0.25 -1.45 7.92
N TYR A 30 -0.39 -2.07 8.92
CA TYR A 30 0.31 -2.88 9.93
C TYR A 30 1.00 -4.09 9.30
N SER A 31 0.32 -4.82 8.42
CA SER A 31 0.93 -5.99 7.74
C SER A 31 2.13 -5.62 6.88
N LEU A 32 2.11 -4.45 6.23
CA LEU A 32 3.26 -3.94 5.47
C LEU A 32 4.39 -3.50 6.41
N CYS A 33 4.07 -2.87 7.53
CA CYS A 33 5.04 -2.48 8.55
C CYS A 33 5.82 -3.71 9.03
N ASP A 34 5.12 -4.75 9.51
CA ASP A 34 5.71 -5.98 10.01
C ASP A 34 6.58 -6.65 8.92
N PHE A 35 6.07 -6.69 7.68
CA PHE A 35 6.80 -7.26 6.56
C PHE A 35 8.11 -6.53 6.28
N PHE A 36 8.11 -5.19 6.24
CA PHE A 36 9.32 -4.42 5.92
C PHE A 36 10.29 -4.33 7.09
N GLN A 37 9.81 -4.31 8.34
CA GLN A 37 10.66 -4.48 9.52
C GLN A 37 11.41 -5.80 9.46
N ALA A 38 10.73 -6.91 9.19
CA ALA A 38 11.39 -8.21 9.04
C ALA A 38 12.34 -8.25 7.82
N LYS A 39 11.93 -7.67 6.67
CA LYS A 39 12.75 -7.67 5.44
C LYS A 39 14.06 -6.89 5.60
N TYR A 40 14.05 -5.81 6.38
CA TYR A 40 15.19 -4.91 6.57
C TYR A 40 15.77 -4.99 7.99
N GLU A 41 15.46 -6.04 8.76
CA GLU A 41 15.97 -6.25 10.13
C GLU A 41 17.50 -6.19 10.19
N ASN A 42 18.19 -6.70 9.17
CA ASN A 42 19.65 -6.68 9.07
C ASN A 42 20.26 -5.27 8.90
N LYS A 43 19.44 -4.24 8.71
CA LYS A 43 19.87 -2.83 8.68
C LYS A 43 19.97 -2.22 10.09
N GLY A 44 19.43 -2.89 11.11
CA GLY A 44 19.43 -2.38 12.48
C GLY A 44 18.83 -0.99 12.56
N ASP A 45 19.50 -0.09 13.28
CA ASP A 45 19.02 1.27 13.58
C ASP A 45 18.92 2.19 12.35
N ASP A 46 19.45 1.78 11.18
CA ASP A 46 19.33 2.56 9.95
C ASP A 46 17.91 2.54 9.37
N PHE A 47 17.14 1.47 9.62
CA PHE A 47 15.80 1.27 9.07
C PHE A 47 14.74 1.50 10.13
N PHE A 48 13.77 2.37 9.83
CA PHE A 48 12.63 2.63 10.68
C PHE A 48 11.33 2.46 9.90
N ALA A 49 10.37 1.76 10.50
CA ALA A 49 9.01 1.67 9.99
C ALA A 49 8.02 1.70 11.14
N GLU A 50 6.99 2.53 11.01
CA GLU A 50 5.95 2.70 12.03
C GLU A 50 4.58 2.86 11.37
N ALA A 51 3.63 2.03 11.79
CA ALA A 51 2.25 2.07 11.34
C ALA A 51 1.28 2.58 12.41
N THR A 52 0.27 3.29 11.94
CA THR A 52 -0.95 3.66 12.65
C THR A 52 -2.16 3.21 11.83
N ASP A 53 -3.36 3.34 12.37
CA ASP A 53 -4.61 3.12 11.62
C ASP A 53 -4.77 4.01 10.37
N ASN A 54 -3.97 5.08 10.24
CA ASN A 54 -4.12 6.10 9.20
C ASN A 54 -2.96 6.12 8.20
N TYR A 55 -1.76 5.80 8.65
CA TYR A 55 -0.55 5.88 7.84
C TYR A 55 0.52 4.88 8.25
N LEU A 56 1.42 4.58 7.32
CA LEU A 56 2.68 3.89 7.55
C LEU A 56 3.81 4.80 7.08
N ASN A 57 4.74 5.10 7.99
CA ASN A 57 5.97 5.82 7.69
C ASN A 57 7.12 4.81 7.59
N ILE A 58 7.92 4.89 6.52
CA ILE A 58 9.13 4.07 6.35
C ILE A 58 10.29 4.99 6.01
N SER A 59 11.40 4.90 6.74
CA SER A 59 12.59 5.69 6.46
C SER A 59 13.89 4.89 6.59
N MET A 60 14.85 5.25 5.74
CA MET A 60 16.22 4.73 5.79
C MET A 60 17.15 5.68 5.02
N LYS A 61 18.35 5.94 5.56
CA LYS A 61 19.39 6.77 4.88
C LYS A 61 18.88 8.14 4.37
N GLY A 62 18.02 8.81 5.13
CA GLY A 62 17.46 10.11 4.76
C GLY A 62 16.36 10.09 3.69
N SER A 63 16.00 8.92 3.16
CA SER A 63 14.79 8.74 2.35
C SER A 63 13.61 8.41 3.27
N GLN A 64 12.45 9.01 2.98
CA GLN A 64 11.22 8.80 3.74
C GLN A 64 10.04 8.57 2.81
N PHE A 65 9.28 7.51 3.09
CA PHE A 65 8.06 7.13 2.41
C PHE A 65 6.89 7.28 3.38
N LEU A 66 5.78 7.83 2.88
CA LEU A 66 4.54 7.94 3.64
C LEU A 66 3.40 7.27 2.88
N LEU A 67 2.88 6.19 3.44
CA LEU A 67 1.65 5.56 3.00
C LEU A 67 0.50 6.11 3.83
N SER A 68 -0.58 6.56 3.20
CA SER A 68 -1.72 7.13 3.91
C SER A 68 -3.05 6.66 3.31
N ARG A 69 -4.03 6.48 4.18
CA ARG A 69 -5.42 6.23 3.79
C ARG A 69 -6.05 7.52 3.26
N GLN A 70 -6.79 7.43 2.15
CA GLN A 70 -7.47 8.57 1.53
C GLN A 70 -8.97 8.36 1.37
N LEU A 71 -9.73 9.30 1.94
CA LEU A 71 -11.18 9.43 1.81
C LEU A 71 -11.53 10.69 1.01
N PRO A 72 -12.67 10.71 0.30
CA PRO A 72 -13.67 9.64 0.18
C PRO A 72 -13.30 8.55 -0.84
N GLY A 73 -12.18 8.66 -1.55
CA GLY A 73 -11.86 7.78 -2.70
C GLY A 73 -11.65 6.30 -2.40
N HIS A 74 -11.56 5.90 -1.12
CA HIS A 74 -11.17 4.55 -0.67
C HIS A 74 -9.86 4.06 -1.29
N GLN A 75 -8.81 4.88 -1.14
CA GLN A 75 -7.47 4.59 -1.68
C GLN A 75 -6.40 4.56 -0.60
N ILE A 76 -5.30 3.87 -0.90
CA ILE A 76 -4.01 4.10 -0.24
C ILE A 76 -3.15 4.93 -1.18
N TRP A 77 -2.56 6.01 -0.66
CA TRP A 77 -1.59 6.82 -1.39
C TRP A 77 -0.20 6.59 -0.80
N VAL A 78 0.80 6.52 -1.67
CA VAL A 78 2.21 6.45 -1.30
C VAL A 78 2.87 7.75 -1.76
N SER A 79 3.43 8.50 -0.82
CA SER A 79 4.38 9.57 -1.09
C SER A 79 5.77 8.96 -1.13
N SER A 80 6.36 8.93 -2.32
CA SER A 80 7.69 8.39 -2.58
C SER A 80 8.68 9.48 -3.02
N PRO A 81 9.92 9.46 -2.51
CA PRO A 81 11.00 10.31 -3.03
C PRO A 81 11.50 9.88 -4.42
N VAL A 82 11.15 8.68 -4.89
CA VAL A 82 11.58 8.14 -6.20
C VAL A 82 10.57 8.52 -7.28
N SER A 83 9.30 8.16 -7.07
CA SER A 83 8.25 8.27 -8.10
C SER A 83 7.16 9.31 -7.80
N GLY A 84 7.29 10.06 -6.70
CA GLY A 84 6.27 11.02 -6.27
C GLY A 84 5.03 10.34 -5.69
N SER A 85 3.84 10.71 -6.15
CA SER A 85 2.57 10.18 -5.61
C SER A 85 2.08 8.97 -6.41
N LEU A 86 2.00 7.83 -5.74
CA LEU A 86 1.37 6.60 -6.25
C LEU A 86 0.03 6.39 -5.53
N LYS A 87 -0.98 5.88 -6.25
CA LYS A 87 -2.35 5.71 -5.73
C LYS A 87 -2.82 4.30 -5.99
N PHE A 88 -3.44 3.68 -4.99
CA PHE A 88 -3.86 2.29 -5.06
C PHE A 88 -5.33 2.14 -4.70
N ASP A 89 -6.05 1.43 -5.55
CA ASP A 89 -7.43 1.01 -5.33
C ASP A 89 -7.46 -0.42 -4.80
N TYR A 90 -8.36 -0.71 -3.87
CA TYR A 90 -8.60 -2.08 -3.46
C TYR A 90 -9.38 -2.83 -4.53
N ASP A 91 -9.00 -4.07 -4.81
CA ASP A 91 -9.73 -5.03 -5.65
C ASP A 91 -10.29 -6.13 -4.76
N ASN A 92 -11.62 -6.26 -4.72
CA ASN A 92 -12.29 -7.24 -3.86
C ASN A 92 -12.13 -8.69 -4.32
N GLU A 93 -11.98 -8.93 -5.63
CA GLU A 93 -11.81 -10.27 -6.19
C GLU A 93 -10.38 -10.77 -5.96
N ARG A 94 -9.40 -9.88 -6.13
CA ARG A 94 -7.99 -10.19 -5.88
C ARG A 94 -7.59 -10.03 -4.41
N ASN A 95 -8.46 -9.44 -3.59
CA ASN A 95 -8.28 -9.20 -2.16
C ASN A 95 -7.00 -8.41 -1.82
N ASP A 96 -6.58 -7.49 -2.70
CA ASP A 96 -5.33 -6.72 -2.58
C ASP A 96 -5.47 -5.34 -3.25
N TRP A 97 -4.49 -4.48 -3.03
CA TRP A 97 -4.42 -3.10 -3.54
C TRP A 97 -3.62 -3.04 -4.83
N PHE A 98 -4.18 -2.45 -5.88
CA PHE A 98 -3.57 -2.32 -7.20
C PHE A 98 -3.45 -0.87 -7.62
N ASP A 99 -2.39 -0.57 -8.37
CA ASP A 99 -2.15 0.79 -8.87
C ASP A 99 -3.37 1.31 -9.64
N HIS A 100 -3.75 2.54 -9.34
CA HIS A 100 -4.95 3.19 -9.88
C HIS A 100 -4.90 3.33 -11.41
N LYS A 101 -3.70 3.51 -11.98
CA LYS A 101 -3.46 3.65 -13.42
C LYS A 101 -3.05 2.33 -14.06
N VAL A 102 -2.16 1.55 -13.43
CA VAL A 102 -1.58 0.32 -13.97
C VAL A 102 -2.04 -0.89 -13.14
N LYS A 103 -3.24 -1.39 -13.46
CA LYS A 103 -4.01 -2.36 -12.66
C LYS A 103 -3.37 -3.74 -12.43
N ASP A 104 -2.23 -4.02 -13.03
CA ASP A 104 -1.49 -5.27 -12.87
C ASP A 104 -0.43 -5.23 -11.78
N ARG A 105 -0.15 -4.06 -11.18
CA ARG A 105 0.87 -3.93 -10.14
C ARG A 105 0.25 -3.74 -8.76
N SER A 106 0.60 -4.62 -7.83
CA SER A 106 0.12 -4.51 -6.45
C SER A 106 0.93 -3.52 -5.63
N LEU A 107 0.31 -2.97 -4.58
CA LEU A 107 0.94 -2.04 -3.63
C LEU A 107 2.25 -2.58 -3.07
N LYS A 108 2.26 -3.85 -2.62
CA LYS A 108 3.44 -4.47 -2.03
C LYS A 108 4.60 -4.57 -3.01
N VAL A 109 4.32 -4.94 -4.25
CA VAL A 109 5.34 -5.04 -5.32
C VAL A 109 5.90 -3.64 -5.62
N CYS A 110 5.02 -2.68 -5.89
CA CYS A 110 5.43 -1.30 -6.14
C CYS A 110 6.28 -0.74 -5.00
N LEU A 111 5.80 -0.83 -3.76
CA LEU A 111 6.52 -0.30 -2.60
C LEU A 111 7.87 -1.00 -2.40
N THR A 112 7.97 -2.31 -2.66
CA THR A 112 9.25 -3.02 -2.58
C THR A 112 10.26 -2.43 -3.56
N GLU A 113 9.88 -2.27 -4.84
CA GLU A 113 10.77 -1.71 -5.87
C GLU A 113 11.19 -0.27 -5.55
N GLU A 114 10.26 0.54 -5.05
CA GLU A 114 10.51 1.92 -4.66
C GLU A 114 11.52 2.00 -3.49
N LEU A 115 11.35 1.16 -2.47
CA LEU A 115 12.27 1.08 -1.33
C LEU A 115 13.65 0.59 -1.77
N GLN A 116 13.71 -0.47 -2.59
CA GLN A 116 14.98 -0.98 -3.13
C GLN A 116 15.74 0.10 -3.92
N THR A 117 15.02 0.87 -4.73
CA THR A 117 15.60 1.98 -5.51
C THR A 117 16.14 3.08 -4.61
N ALA A 118 15.36 3.52 -3.61
CA ALA A 118 15.79 4.59 -2.69
C ALA A 118 16.93 4.16 -1.76
N PHE A 119 16.94 2.90 -1.35
CA PHE A 119 17.87 2.36 -0.35
C PHE A 119 19.15 1.80 -0.94
N GLY A 120 19.12 1.51 -2.25
CA GLY A 120 20.21 0.90 -3.01
C GLY A 120 20.51 -0.53 -2.59
N CYS A 121 19.48 -1.35 -2.33
CA CYS A 121 19.63 -2.73 -1.88
C CYS A 121 18.57 -3.71 -2.40
#